data_AF-A0A955CHV2-F1
#
_entry.id   AF-A0A955CHV2-F1
#
_cell.length_a   1.000
_cell.length_b   1.000
_cell.length_c   1.000
_cell.angle_alpha   90.00
_cell.angle_beta   90.00
_cell.angle_gamma   90.00
#
_symmetry.space_group_name_H-M   'P 1'
#
loop_
_entity.id
_entity.type
_entity.pdbx_description
1 polymer ?
#
loop_
_entity_poly.entity_id
_entity_poly.type
_entity_poly.pdbx_seq_one_letter_code
_entity_poly.pdbx_strand_id
1 'polypeptide(L)'
;MNIDSSGRQSRGFATVPLLATLAIAVGLLAAWTLRALENRRQAHQWHVRVQTGMLADAGMERALRQLRNDPDYHGETWIVAAQDWGLARAGKVTIEANDASSGDGESRVSSRRWTVCVQYPADSRVRAQVTRMLDVPSHGTSD
;
A
#
# COMPACT_ATOMS: atom_id res chain seq x y z
N MET A 1 67.92 51.53 -15.12
CA MET A 1 67.48 50.57 -14.09
C MET A 1 65.99 50.33 -14.35
N ASN A 2 65.68 49.22 -15.02
CA ASN A 2 64.34 48.93 -15.56
C ASN A 2 63.58 48.10 -14.52
N ILE A 3 62.41 48.57 -14.08
CA ILE A 3 61.53 47.81 -13.19
C ILE A 3 60.41 47.26 -14.07
N ASP A 4 60.54 45.98 -14.41
CA ASP A 4 59.53 45.20 -15.11
C ASP A 4 58.39 44.90 -14.12
N SER A 5 57.27 45.62 -14.26
CA SER A 5 56.14 45.52 -13.34
C SER A 5 55.13 44.46 -13.80
N SER A 6 55.08 43.40 -12.99
CA SER A 6 53.89 42.64 -12.61
C SER A 6 53.18 41.83 -13.69
N GLY A 7 53.43 40.52 -13.65
CA GLY A 7 52.64 39.52 -14.36
C GLY A 7 51.15 39.70 -14.13
N ARG A 8 50.41 39.82 -15.24
CA ARG A 8 48.95 39.76 -15.29
C ARG A 8 48.50 38.41 -14.72
N GLN A 9 48.18 38.41 -13.43
CA GLN A 9 47.55 37.28 -12.76
C GLN A 9 46.22 36.98 -13.46
N SER A 10 46.10 35.75 -13.93
CA SER A 10 44.93 35.14 -14.55
C SER A 10 43.77 35.02 -13.54
N ARG A 11 43.09 36.14 -13.27
CA ARG A 11 41.89 36.20 -12.40
C ARG A 11 40.72 35.34 -12.90
N GLY A 12 40.80 34.83 -14.13
CA GLY A 12 39.81 33.90 -14.71
C GLY A 12 40.05 32.42 -14.42
N PHE A 13 41.21 32.02 -13.88
CA PHE A 13 41.49 30.58 -13.66
C PHE A 13 40.92 30.05 -12.33
N ALA A 14 40.70 30.92 -11.34
CA ALA A 14 40.17 30.53 -10.03
C ALA A 14 38.63 30.39 -10.01
N THR A 15 37.92 30.99 -10.96
CA THR A 15 36.44 30.95 -11.03
C THR A 15 35.93 29.60 -11.53
N VAL A 16 36.65 28.94 -12.44
CA VAL A 16 36.26 27.64 -13.00
C VAL A 16 36.14 26.54 -11.93
N PRO A 17 37.16 26.28 -11.07
CA PRO A 17 37.04 25.25 -10.03
C PRO A 17 35.98 25.60 -8.98
N LEU A 18 35.79 26.89 -8.68
CA LEU A 18 34.77 27.38 -7.76
C LEU A 18 33.36 27.10 -8.29
N LEU A 19 33.11 27.38 -9.58
CA LEU A 19 31.83 27.08 -10.23
C LEU A 19 31.60 25.58 -10.32
N ALA A 20 32.65 24.78 -10.57
CA ALA A 20 32.53 23.32 -10.59
C ALA A 20 32.15 22.78 -9.20
N THR A 21 32.79 23.25 -8.12
CA THR A 21 32.43 22.84 -6.76
C THR A 21 31.03 23.30 -6.37
N LEU A 22 30.64 24.52 -6.75
CA LEU A 22 29.28 25.01 -6.52
C LEU A 22 28.24 24.16 -7.27
N ALA A 23 28.49 23.83 -8.54
CA ALA A 23 27.60 22.99 -9.33
C ALA A 23 27.45 21.59 -8.73
N ILE A 24 28.56 21.00 -8.26
CA ILE A 24 28.53 19.71 -7.55
C ILE A 24 27.72 19.82 -6.26
N ALA A 25 27.93 20.87 -5.46
CA ALA A 25 27.20 21.07 -4.21
C ALA A 25 25.68 21.22 -4.45
N VAL A 26 25.28 22.01 -5.45
CA VAL A 26 23.87 22.17 -5.84
C VAL A 26 23.28 20.85 -6.34
N GLY A 27 24.03 20.09 -7.15
CA GLY A 27 23.60 18.77 -7.62
C GLY A 27 23.35 17.78 -6.49
N LEU A 28 24.23 17.76 -5.47
CA LEU A 28 24.07 16.92 -4.29
C LEU A 28 22.85 17.33 -3.45
N LEU A 29 22.65 18.63 -3.22
CA LEU A 29 21.48 19.17 -2.52
C LEU A 29 20.18 18.79 -3.25
N ALA A 30 20.13 18.97 -4.57
CA ALA A 30 18.97 18.59 -5.38
C ALA A 30 18.68 17.08 -5.29
N ALA A 31 19.71 16.24 -5.41
CA ALA A 31 19.57 14.79 -5.30
C ALA A 31 19.05 14.36 -3.91
N TRP A 32 19.56 14.96 -2.83
CA TRP A 32 19.10 14.68 -1.47
C TRP A 32 17.63 15.08 -1.27
N THR A 33 17.24 16.23 -1.80
CA THR A 33 15.86 16.73 -1.67
C THR A 33 14.89 15.82 -2.41
N LEU A 34 15.24 15.40 -3.63
CA LEU A 34 14.47 14.44 -4.41
C LEU A 34 14.34 13.10 -3.69
N ARG A 35 15.44 12.60 -3.13
CA ARG A 35 15.47 11.32 -2.41
C ARG A 35 14.68 11.35 -1.10
N ALA A 36 14.71 12.47 -0.38
CA ALA A 36 13.89 12.67 0.81
C ALA A 36 12.38 12.72 0.48
N LEU A 37 12.02 13.37 -0.63
CA LEU A 37 10.64 13.41 -1.11
C LEU A 37 10.16 12.00 -1.51
N GLU A 38 11.01 11.25 -2.19
CA GLU A 38 10.72 9.87 -2.59
C GLU A 38 10.60 8.94 -1.39
N ASN A 39 11.50 9.02 -0.41
CA ASN A 39 11.40 8.26 0.83
C ASN A 39 10.10 8.55 1.60
N ARG A 40 9.67 9.82 1.65
CA ARG A 40 8.38 10.18 2.26
C ARG A 40 7.20 9.55 1.53
N ARG A 41 7.23 9.53 0.20
CA ARG A 41 6.19 8.88 -0.61
C ARG A 41 6.15 7.38 -0.35
N GLN A 42 7.31 6.73 -0.30
CA GLN A 42 7.42 5.29 -0.05
C GLN A 42 6.95 4.92 1.37
N ALA A 43 7.34 5.69 2.39
CA ALA A 43 6.89 5.49 3.76
C ALA A 43 5.36 5.61 3.89
N HIS A 44 4.76 6.61 3.22
CA HIS A 44 3.30 6.74 3.17
C HIS A 44 2.62 5.55 2.51
N GLN A 45 3.15 5.06 1.38
CA GLN A 45 2.58 3.88 0.71
C GLN A 45 2.69 2.62 1.56
N TRP A 46 3.80 2.45 2.28
CA TRP A 46 4.02 1.31 3.16
C TRP A 46 3.01 1.30 4.33
N HIS A 47 2.83 2.44 5.01
CA HIS A 47 1.83 2.56 6.08
C HIS A 47 0.41 2.23 5.59
N VAL A 48 0.03 2.74 4.42
CA VAL A 48 -1.29 2.45 3.83
C VAL A 48 -1.48 0.97 3.56
N ARG A 49 -0.47 0.28 3.03
CA ARG A 49 -0.54 -1.16 2.76
C ARG A 49 -0.67 -1.98 4.04
N VAL A 50 0.13 -1.67 5.06
CA VAL A 50 0.09 -2.37 6.35
C VAL A 50 -1.26 -2.19 7.04
N GLN A 51 -1.79 -0.96 7.07
CA GLN A 51 -3.11 -0.67 7.64
C GLN A 51 -4.25 -1.38 6.89
N THR A 52 -4.19 -1.39 5.55
CA THR A 52 -5.20 -2.08 4.73
C THR A 52 -5.14 -3.60 4.95
N GLY A 53 -3.93 -4.16 5.12
CA GLY A 53 -3.73 -5.56 5.46
C GLY A 53 -4.36 -5.95 6.79
N MET A 54 -4.10 -5.17 7.86
CA MET A 54 -4.71 -5.40 9.17
C MET A 54 -6.24 -5.34 9.12
N LEU A 55 -6.80 -4.43 8.31
CA LEU A 55 -8.25 -4.35 8.13
C LEU A 55 -8.81 -5.57 7.38
N ALA A 56 -8.06 -6.14 6.43
CA ALA A 56 -8.44 -7.37 5.74
C ALA A 56 -8.41 -8.58 6.68
N ASP A 57 -7.39 -8.68 7.54
CA ASP A 57 -7.26 -9.76 8.50
C ASP A 57 -8.38 -9.69 9.56
N ALA A 58 -8.69 -8.50 10.06
CA ALA A 58 -9.83 -8.28 10.96
C ALA A 58 -11.17 -8.60 10.28
N GLY A 59 -11.32 -8.27 9.00
CA GLY A 59 -12.50 -8.62 8.21
C GLY A 59 -12.67 -10.13 8.06
N MET A 60 -11.58 -10.86 7.84
CA MET A 60 -11.58 -12.32 7.75
C MET A 60 -11.93 -12.98 9.08
N GLU A 61 -11.38 -12.51 10.20
CA GLU A 61 -11.72 -13.03 11.53
C GLU A 61 -13.19 -12.81 11.86
N ARG A 62 -13.73 -11.63 11.51
CA ARG A 62 -15.15 -11.33 11.65
C ARG A 62 -16.02 -12.26 10.79
N ALA A 63 -15.64 -12.47 9.52
CA ALA A 63 -16.34 -13.39 8.62
C ALA A 63 -16.41 -14.82 9.20
N LEU A 64 -15.29 -15.32 9.71
CA LEU A 64 -15.19 -16.64 10.34
C LEU A 64 -16.07 -16.74 11.59
N ARG A 65 -16.09 -15.69 12.43
CA ARG A 65 -16.93 -15.66 13.63
C ARG A 65 -18.40 -15.63 13.27
N GLN A 66 -18.78 -14.86 12.26
CA GLN A 66 -20.16 -14.77 11.80
C GLN A 66 -20.61 -16.10 11.19
N LEU A 67 -19.78 -16.74 10.37
CA LEU A 67 -20.07 -18.05 9.76
C LEU A 67 -20.22 -19.17 10.81
N ARG A 68 -19.43 -19.13 11.88
CA ARG A 68 -19.57 -20.07 13.00
C ARG A 68 -20.87 -19.90 13.77
N ASN A 69 -21.39 -18.68 13.84
CA ASN A 69 -22.62 -18.36 14.56
C ASN A 69 -23.87 -18.53 13.67
N ASP A 70 -23.71 -18.30 12.37
CA ASP A 70 -24.78 -18.31 11.37
C ASP A 70 -24.26 -18.98 10.07
N PRO A 71 -24.60 -20.26 9.84
CA PRO A 71 -24.22 -21.00 8.63
C PRO A 71 -24.80 -20.40 7.34
N ASP A 72 -25.91 -19.68 7.44
CA ASP A 72 -26.61 -19.04 6.31
C ASP A 72 -26.12 -17.61 6.05
N TYR A 73 -25.02 -17.20 6.70
CA TYR A 73 -24.38 -15.94 6.38
C TYR A 73 -24.03 -15.87 4.88
N HIS A 74 -24.23 -14.69 4.26
CA HIS A 74 -23.97 -14.47 2.82
C HIS A 74 -22.90 -13.40 2.55
N GLY A 75 -22.32 -12.84 3.60
CA GLY A 75 -21.40 -11.71 3.51
C GLY A 75 -22.05 -10.40 3.95
N GLU A 76 -21.21 -9.38 4.15
CA GLU A 76 -21.63 -8.07 4.60
C GLU A 76 -20.65 -7.01 4.06
N THR A 77 -21.12 -5.77 3.93
CA THR A 77 -20.26 -4.63 3.61
C THR A 77 -20.37 -3.62 4.73
N TRP A 78 -19.23 -3.21 5.29
CA TRP A 78 -19.16 -2.14 6.28
C TRP A 78 -18.17 -1.05 5.88
N ILE A 79 -18.46 0.16 6.36
CA ILE A 79 -17.59 1.32 6.23
C ILE A 79 -16.92 1.55 7.57
N VAL A 80 -15.60 1.59 7.57
CA VAL A 80 -14.80 1.96 8.73
C VAL A 80 -14.54 3.45 8.66
N ALA A 81 -15.05 4.21 9.64
CA ALA A 81 -14.82 5.64 9.73
C ALA A 81 -13.33 5.93 9.98
N ALA A 82 -12.84 7.03 9.42
CA ALA A 82 -11.44 7.43 9.53
C ALA A 82 -11.00 7.64 11.00
N GLN A 83 -11.91 8.17 11.81
CA GLN A 83 -11.68 8.58 13.20
C GLN A 83 -11.47 7.39 14.14
N ASP A 84 -12.17 6.29 13.89
CA ASP A 84 -12.14 5.12 14.76
C ASP A 84 -10.83 4.33 14.63
N TRP A 85 -10.09 4.51 13.53
CA TRP A 85 -8.92 3.69 13.16
C TRP A 85 -7.65 4.51 12.93
N GLY A 86 -7.66 5.81 13.26
CA GLY A 86 -6.52 6.70 13.04
C GLY A 86 -6.13 6.82 11.56
N LEU A 87 -7.08 6.57 10.66
CA LEU A 87 -6.88 6.63 9.23
C LEU A 87 -7.10 8.06 8.75
N ALA A 88 -6.45 8.41 7.64
CA ALA A 88 -6.67 9.72 7.02
C ALA A 88 -8.05 9.81 6.33
N ARG A 89 -8.65 8.66 5.97
CA ARG A 89 -9.92 8.54 5.24
C ARG A 89 -10.68 7.28 5.64
N ALA A 90 -11.97 7.21 5.30
CA ALA A 90 -12.79 6.02 5.53
C ALA A 90 -12.31 4.84 4.66
N GLY A 91 -12.35 3.64 5.22
CA GLY A 91 -12.10 2.38 4.53
C GLY A 91 -13.40 1.62 4.27
N LYS A 92 -13.46 0.84 3.19
CA LYS A 92 -14.61 -0.03 2.89
C LYS A 92 -14.15 -1.48 2.92
N VAL A 93 -14.86 -2.30 3.67
CA VAL A 93 -14.67 -3.76 3.69
C VAL A 93 -15.93 -4.39 3.12
N THR A 94 -15.75 -5.27 2.15
CA THR A 94 -16.81 -6.04 1.52
C THR A 94 -16.45 -7.51 1.64
N ILE A 95 -17.32 -8.29 2.26
CA ILE A 95 -17.23 -9.74 2.38
C ILE A 95 -18.28 -10.33 1.45
N GLU A 96 -17.86 -11.21 0.56
CA GLU A 96 -18.74 -11.92 -0.38
C GLU A 96 -18.53 -13.43 -0.23
N ALA A 97 -19.62 -14.17 -0.06
CA ALA A 97 -19.64 -15.62 -0.17
C ALA A 97 -19.80 -16.00 -1.64
N ASN A 98 -18.88 -16.77 -2.20
CA ASN A 98 -19.04 -17.33 -3.53
C ASN A 98 -19.06 -18.86 -3.42
N ASP A 99 -20.16 -19.47 -3.84
CA ASP A 99 -20.29 -20.92 -3.83
C ASP A 99 -19.49 -21.48 -5.01
N ALA A 100 -18.25 -21.89 -4.75
CA ALA A 100 -17.35 -22.41 -5.76
C ALA A 100 -17.63 -23.90 -5.97
N SER A 101 -18.62 -24.22 -6.81
CA SER A 101 -18.82 -25.58 -7.30
C SER A 101 -17.67 -25.97 -8.24
N SER A 102 -16.62 -26.57 -7.67
CA SER A 102 -15.47 -27.05 -8.44
C SER A 102 -15.59 -28.57 -8.60
N GLY A 103 -15.98 -29.04 -9.79
CA GLY A 103 -15.86 -30.46 -10.16
C GLY A 103 -16.89 -30.96 -11.18
N ASP A 104 -16.44 -31.21 -12.42
CA ASP A 104 -17.03 -32.21 -13.31
C ASP A 104 -16.63 -33.60 -12.79
N GLY A 105 -17.61 -34.43 -12.41
CA GLY A 105 -17.43 -35.86 -12.13
C GLY A 105 -17.51 -36.30 -10.66
N GLU A 106 -18.57 -37.05 -10.35
CA GLU A 106 -18.78 -38.06 -9.30
C GLU A 106 -18.44 -37.79 -7.80
N SER A 107 -17.86 -36.66 -7.41
CA SER A 107 -17.72 -36.31 -5.98
C SER A 107 -17.84 -34.81 -5.77
N ARG A 108 -19.09 -34.35 -5.66
CA ARG A 108 -19.44 -32.98 -5.27
C ARG A 108 -19.06 -32.76 -3.80
N VAL A 109 -17.83 -32.33 -3.56
CA VAL A 109 -17.51 -31.61 -2.32
C VAL A 109 -17.94 -30.16 -2.57
N SER A 110 -19.11 -29.80 -2.05
CA SER A 110 -19.54 -28.39 -2.02
C SER A 110 -18.52 -27.62 -1.18
N SER A 111 -17.68 -26.81 -1.81
CA SER A 111 -16.73 -25.94 -1.12
C SER A 111 -17.21 -24.51 -1.25
N ARG A 112 -17.33 -23.80 -0.13
CA ARG A 112 -17.77 -22.41 -0.12
C ARG A 112 -16.53 -21.53 -0.07
N ARG A 113 -16.28 -20.77 -1.15
CA ARG A 113 -15.13 -19.87 -1.26
C ARG A 113 -15.55 -18.47 -0.81
N TRP A 114 -14.95 -18.00 0.27
CA TRP A 114 -15.21 -16.67 0.81
C TRP A 114 -14.14 -15.71 0.33
N THR A 115 -14.57 -14.56 -0.21
CA THR A 115 -13.68 -13.49 -0.67
C THR A 115 -13.92 -12.25 0.18
N VAL A 116 -12.88 -11.81 0.90
CA VAL A 116 -12.86 -10.57 1.65
C VAL A 116 -12.08 -9.54 0.85
N CYS A 117 -12.78 -8.50 0.39
CA CYS A 117 -12.22 -7.37 -0.34
C CYS A 117 -12.16 -6.14 0.57
N VAL A 118 -10.96 -5.61 0.78
CA VAL A 118 -10.76 -4.35 1.50
C VAL A 118 -10.25 -3.28 0.54
N GLN A 119 -10.93 -2.14 0.53
CA GLN A 119 -10.60 -0.98 -0.29
C GLN A 119 -10.30 0.23 0.58
N TYR A 120 -9.16 0.86 0.33
CA TYR A 120 -8.76 2.09 1.00
C TYR A 120 -8.08 3.08 0.02
N PRO A 121 -8.48 4.37 0.00
CA PRO A 121 -9.70 4.95 0.58
C PRO A 121 -10.99 4.48 -0.11
N ALA A 122 -12.12 4.50 0.60
CA ALA A 122 -13.44 4.07 0.12
C ALA A 122 -13.97 4.84 -1.12
N ASP A 123 -13.52 6.08 -1.33
CA ASP A 123 -14.10 7.03 -2.29
C ASP A 123 -13.11 7.51 -3.38
N SER A 124 -12.07 6.72 -3.68
CA SER A 124 -11.14 7.06 -4.74
C SER A 124 -10.88 5.84 -5.61
N ARG A 125 -10.66 6.05 -6.92
CA ARG A 125 -10.40 5.04 -7.96
C ARG A 125 -9.08 4.24 -7.78
N VAL A 126 -8.85 3.77 -6.55
CA VAL A 126 -7.79 2.94 -5.95
C VAL A 126 -6.50 3.65 -5.54
N ARG A 127 -6.15 3.55 -4.23
CA ARG A 127 -4.75 3.69 -3.73
C ARG A 127 -4.21 2.38 -3.16
N ALA A 128 -5.04 1.51 -2.60
CA ALA A 128 -4.70 0.13 -2.25
C ALA A 128 -5.98 -0.73 -2.16
N GLN A 129 -5.93 -1.94 -2.72
CA GLN A 129 -6.93 -2.98 -2.53
C GLN A 129 -6.21 -4.25 -2.08
N VAL A 130 -6.73 -4.88 -1.03
CA VAL A 130 -6.25 -6.18 -0.56
C VAL A 130 -7.42 -7.15 -0.59
N THR A 131 -7.24 -8.25 -1.31
CA THR A 131 -8.20 -9.34 -1.36
C THR A 131 -7.62 -10.53 -0.61
N ARG A 132 -8.40 -11.10 0.30
CA ARG A 132 -8.11 -12.36 0.99
C ARG A 132 -9.18 -13.37 0.62
N MET A 133 -8.77 -14.58 0.29
CA MET A 133 -9.66 -15.68 -0.04
C MET A 133 -9.50 -16.78 1.00
N LEU A 134 -10.62 -17.35 1.42
CA LEU A 134 -10.66 -18.49 2.32
C LEU A 134 -11.56 -19.56 1.70
N ASP A 135 -10.98 -20.73 1.43
CA ASP A 135 -11.74 -21.91 1.03
C ASP A 135 -12.20 -22.64 2.31
N VAL A 136 -13.51 -22.66 2.56
CA VAL A 136 -14.09 -23.39 3.69
C VAL A 136 -14.73 -24.67 3.15
N PRO A 137 -14.24 -25.86 3.54
CA PRO A 137 -14.91 -27.11 3.20
C PRO A 137 -16.27 -27.14 3.89
N SER A 138 -17.37 -27.28 3.14
CA SER A 138 -18.67 -27.56 3.76
C SER A 138 -18.63 -29.00 4.25
N HIS A 139 -18.42 -29.18 5.57
CA HIS A 139 -18.68 -30.47 6.18
C HIS A 139 -20.19 -30.67 6.18
N GLY A 140 -20.66 -31.54 5.29
CA GLY A 140 -22.02 -32.06 5.37
C GLY A 140 -22.23 -32.63 6.76
N THR A 141 -23.13 -32.04 7.51
CA THR A 141 -23.78 -32.66 8.66
C THR A 141 -24.50 -33.90 8.16
N SER A 142 -23.87 -35.06 8.31
CA SER A 142 -24.58 -36.34 8.35
C SER A 142 -25.11 -36.52 9.77
N ASP A 143 -26.42 -36.47 9.93
CA ASP A 143 -27.17 -37.10 11.02
C ASP A 143 -28.25 -37.97 10.38
#